data_AF-A0A7J8F0Q4-F1
#
_entry.id   AF-A0A7J8F0Q4-F1
#
_cell.length_a   1.000
_cell.length_b   1.000
_cell.length_c   1.000
_cell.angle_alpha   90.00
_cell.angle_beta   90.00
_cell.angle_gamma   90.00
#
_symmetry.space_group_name_H-M   'P 1'
#
loop_
_entity.id
_entity.type
_entity.pdbx_description
1 polymer ?
#
loop_
_entity_poly.entity_id
_entity_poly.type
_entity_poly.pdbx_seq_one_letter_code
_entity_poly.pdbx_strand_id
1 'polypeptide(L)'
;MSAEASGPAAAEALSLEVSKPSGLEPGSAAYGLRPLTPNSKYVKLNVGGSLHYTTLRTLTGQDTMLKAMFSGRAEVLTDAGGWVLIDRSGRHFGTILNYLRDGSVPLPESTRELGELLGEARYYLVQGLIEDCQLALQVFRSRANVLMKL
;
A
#
# COMPACT_ATOMS: atom_id res chain seq x y z
N MET A 1 -7.28 67.04 54.02
CA MET A 1 -7.65 65.68 53.62
C MET A 1 -8.52 65.79 52.39
N SER A 2 -7.86 65.63 51.23
CA SER A 2 -8.38 65.61 49.85
C SER A 2 -9.24 64.34 49.62
N ALA A 3 -10.01 64.11 48.56
CA ALA A 3 -10.32 64.80 47.31
C ALA A 3 -11.65 64.23 46.77
N GLU A 4 -12.19 64.91 45.77
CA GLU A 4 -13.50 64.77 45.13
C GLU A 4 -13.76 63.47 44.38
N ALA A 5 -15.05 63.15 44.25
CA ALA A 5 -15.60 62.15 43.36
C ALA A 5 -15.58 62.65 41.90
N SER A 6 -14.99 61.87 40.99
CA SER A 6 -15.07 62.07 39.54
C SER A 6 -15.44 60.74 38.88
N GLY A 7 -16.50 60.77 38.07
CA GLY A 7 -17.08 59.58 37.43
C GLY A 7 -16.17 58.98 36.35
N PRO A 8 -16.45 57.75 35.90
CA PRO A 8 -15.63 57.12 34.86
C PRO A 8 -16.03 57.64 33.47
N ALA A 9 -15.02 58.06 32.72
CA ALA A 9 -15.08 58.33 31.30
C ALA A 9 -15.20 57.03 30.49
N ALA A 10 -15.97 57.09 29.42
CA ALA A 10 -16.11 56.05 28.42
C ALA A 10 -14.77 55.71 27.75
N ALA A 11 -14.49 54.41 27.60
CA ALA A 11 -13.47 53.90 26.69
C ALA A 11 -14.06 52.70 25.94
N GLU A 12 -13.90 52.75 24.61
CA GLU A 12 -14.50 51.88 23.60
C GLU A 12 -14.18 50.39 23.77
N ALA A 13 -15.16 49.57 23.43
CA ALA A 13 -15.05 48.11 23.37
C ALA A 13 -14.31 47.67 22.10
N LEU A 14 -13.08 47.18 22.27
CA LEU A 14 -12.39 46.38 21.25
C LEU A 14 -12.98 44.96 21.26
N SER A 15 -13.74 44.65 20.21
CA SER A 15 -14.29 43.32 19.96
C SER A 15 -13.17 42.38 19.47
N LEU A 16 -12.76 41.44 20.31
CA LEU A 16 -11.98 40.27 19.91
C LEU A 16 -12.96 39.13 19.64
N GLU A 17 -13.23 38.87 18.36
CA GLU A 17 -14.00 37.72 17.92
C GLU A 17 -13.22 36.42 18.24
N VAL A 18 -13.64 35.74 19.30
CA VAL A 18 -13.25 34.36 19.58
C VAL A 18 -13.91 33.47 18.55
N SER A 19 -13.15 33.14 17.50
CA SER A 19 -13.53 32.12 16.52
C SER A 19 -13.70 30.78 17.24
N LYS A 20 -14.94 30.30 17.24
CA LYS A 20 -15.38 28.97 17.71
C LYS A 20 -14.55 27.87 17.00
N PRO A 21 -13.88 26.92 17.70
CA PRO A 21 -13.31 25.77 17.02
C PRO A 21 -14.44 24.78 16.70
N SER A 22 -15.01 24.95 15.51
CA SER A 22 -15.99 24.02 14.95
C SER A 22 -15.27 22.81 14.32
N GLY A 23 -15.55 21.61 14.85
CA GLY A 23 -15.57 20.37 14.08
C GLY A 23 -14.24 19.62 13.94
N LEU A 24 -13.97 18.70 14.87
CA LEU A 24 -13.22 17.47 14.57
C LEU A 24 -14.22 16.46 13.96
N GLU A 25 -14.47 16.59 12.66
CA GLU A 25 -15.01 15.47 11.88
C GLU A 25 -13.81 14.56 11.53
N PRO A 26 -13.84 13.24 11.81
CA PRO A 26 -12.81 12.33 11.32
C PRO A 26 -12.87 12.33 9.80
N GLY A 27 -11.85 12.92 9.17
CA GLY A 27 -11.76 13.06 7.73
C GLY A 27 -12.01 11.72 7.05
N SER A 28 -13.11 11.65 6.31
CA SER A 28 -13.34 10.59 5.32
C SER A 28 -12.12 10.55 4.42
N ALA A 29 -11.29 9.51 4.56
CA ALA A 29 -10.24 9.23 3.61
C ALA A 29 -10.95 9.06 2.26
N ALA A 30 -10.85 10.08 1.40
CA ALA A 30 -11.60 10.13 0.15
C ALA A 30 -11.05 9.05 -0.80
N TYR A 31 -11.61 7.84 -0.70
CA TYR A 31 -11.36 6.74 -1.61
C TYR A 31 -12.23 6.92 -2.84
N GLY A 32 -11.63 6.81 -4.02
CA GLY A 32 -12.35 6.91 -5.29
C GLY A 32 -11.81 5.93 -6.31
N LEU A 33 -12.69 5.42 -7.17
CA LEU A 33 -12.30 4.71 -8.38
C LEU A 33 -11.78 5.74 -9.37
N ARG A 34 -10.54 5.57 -9.81
CA ARG A 34 -9.91 6.47 -10.79
C ARG A 34 -9.34 5.66 -11.94
N PRO A 35 -9.58 6.06 -13.20
CA PRO A 35 -8.85 5.54 -14.32
C PRO A 35 -7.36 5.84 -14.16
N LEU A 36 -6.51 4.83 -14.39
CA LEU A 36 -5.07 5.03 -14.40
C LEU A 36 -4.67 5.80 -15.65
N THR A 37 -4.02 6.96 -15.46
CA THR A 37 -3.45 7.71 -16.58
C THR A 37 -2.11 7.08 -16.98
N PRO A 38 -1.93 6.64 -18.25
CA PRO A 38 -0.71 5.96 -18.69
C PRO A 38 0.56 6.82 -18.66
N ASN A 39 0.43 8.12 -18.40
CA ASN A 39 1.50 9.11 -18.57
C ASN A 39 2.44 9.23 -17.36
N SER A 40 2.08 8.67 -16.20
CA SER A 40 2.99 8.62 -15.05
C SER A 40 3.93 7.43 -15.17
N LYS A 41 5.24 7.70 -15.29
CA LYS A 41 6.28 6.65 -15.27
C LYS A 41 6.28 5.84 -13.97
N TYR A 42 5.79 6.43 -12.88
CA TYR A 42 5.80 5.84 -11.55
C TYR A 42 4.39 5.61 -11.00
N VAL A 43 4.23 4.55 -10.22
CA VAL A 43 2.99 4.13 -9.58
C VAL A 43 3.23 3.97 -8.09
N LYS A 44 2.29 4.46 -7.27
CA LYS A 44 2.25 4.30 -5.82
C LYS A 44 1.25 3.23 -5.45
N LEU A 45 1.66 2.23 -4.67
CA LEU A 45 0.79 1.15 -4.22
C LEU A 45 0.80 1.06 -2.69
N ASN A 46 -0.39 0.97 -2.10
CA ASN A 46 -0.58 0.67 -0.70
C ASN A 46 -1.21 -0.72 -0.59
N VAL A 47 -0.40 -1.70 -0.20
CA VAL A 47 -0.77 -3.13 -0.15
C VAL A 47 -0.97 -3.51 1.31
N GLY A 48 -2.21 -3.41 1.80
CA GLY A 48 -2.57 -3.69 3.19
C GLY A 48 -1.76 -2.88 4.21
N GLY A 49 -1.45 -1.61 3.90
CA GLY A 49 -0.62 -0.73 4.72
C GLY A 49 0.86 -0.69 4.34
N SER A 50 1.34 -1.62 3.48
CA SER A 50 2.72 -1.58 2.98
C SER A 50 2.82 -0.68 1.75
N LEU A 51 3.66 0.34 1.85
CA LEU A 51 3.83 1.36 0.82
C LEU A 51 4.94 0.98 -0.17
N HIS A 52 4.59 0.92 -1.45
CA HIS A 52 5.52 0.59 -2.53
C HIS A 52 5.50 1.64 -3.64
N TYR A 53 6.69 1.90 -4.19
CA TYR A 53 6.89 2.67 -5.41
C TYR A 53 7.47 1.77 -6.49
N THR A 54 6.90 1.84 -7.68
CA THR A 54 7.39 1.08 -8.84
C THR A 54 7.06 1.80 -10.15
N THR A 55 7.32 1.18 -11.29
CA THR A 55 6.99 1.71 -12.60
C THR A 55 5.86 0.93 -13.26
N LEU A 56 5.14 1.58 -14.18
CA LEU A 56 4.12 0.91 -14.97
C LEU A 56 4.71 -0.26 -15.76
N ARG A 57 5.93 -0.09 -16.30
CA ARG A 57 6.68 -1.13 -17.00
C ARG A 57 6.84 -2.41 -16.17
N THR A 58 7.14 -2.30 -14.87
CA THR A 58 7.26 -3.47 -13.99
C THR A 58 5.91 -4.16 -13.82
N LEU A 59 4.83 -3.39 -13.60
CA LEU A 59 3.50 -3.95 -13.36
C LEU A 59 2.86 -4.57 -14.61
N THR A 60 3.23 -4.09 -15.80
CA THR A 60 2.67 -4.56 -17.08
C THR A 60 3.62 -5.42 -17.90
N GLY A 61 4.81 -5.73 -17.39
CA GLY A 61 5.87 -6.45 -18.11
C GLY A 61 5.59 -7.94 -18.32
N GLN A 62 4.75 -8.53 -17.47
CA GLN A 62 4.38 -9.95 -17.52
C GLN A 62 2.86 -10.10 -17.49
N ASP A 63 2.35 -11.24 -17.97
CA ASP A 63 0.91 -11.51 -17.99
C ASP A 63 0.39 -11.92 -16.61
N THR A 64 -0.08 -10.93 -15.85
CA THR A 64 -0.45 -11.05 -14.43
C THR A 64 -1.74 -10.29 -14.13
N MET A 65 -2.34 -10.53 -12.95
CA MET A 65 -3.46 -9.72 -12.46
C MET A 65 -3.07 -8.23 -12.40
N LEU A 66 -1.84 -7.93 -11.96
CA LEU A 66 -1.34 -6.56 -11.90
C LEU A 66 -1.30 -5.91 -13.28
N LYS A 67 -0.86 -6.62 -14.33
CA LYS A 67 -0.94 -6.09 -15.70
C LYS A 67 -2.38 -5.74 -16.08
N ALA A 68 -3.35 -6.57 -15.73
CA ALA A 68 -4.76 -6.26 -16.00
C ALA A 68 -5.20 -4.97 -15.28
N MET A 69 -4.91 -4.86 -13.97
CA MET A 69 -5.21 -3.67 -13.16
C MET A 69 -4.58 -2.40 -13.75
N PHE A 70 -3.31 -2.50 -14.18
CA PHE A 70 -2.49 -1.36 -14.59
C PHE A 70 -2.41 -1.17 -16.12
N SER A 71 -3.20 -1.91 -16.91
CA SER A 71 -3.27 -1.78 -18.37
C SER A 71 -4.10 -0.57 -18.85
N GLY A 72 -4.72 0.17 -17.92
CA GLY A 72 -5.68 1.24 -18.22
C GLY A 72 -7.08 0.74 -18.57
N ARG A 73 -7.36 -0.56 -18.42
CA ARG A 73 -8.65 -1.19 -18.72
C ARG A 73 -9.50 -1.50 -17.49
N ALA A 74 -8.94 -1.33 -16.31
CA ALA A 74 -9.60 -1.61 -15.04
C ALA A 74 -9.65 -0.35 -14.18
N GLU A 75 -10.75 -0.19 -13.44
CA GLU A 75 -10.84 0.81 -12.39
C GLU A 75 -10.12 0.30 -11.15
N VAL A 76 -9.30 1.16 -10.55
CA VAL A 76 -8.58 0.84 -9.31
C VAL A 76 -8.99 1.80 -8.21
N LEU A 77 -9.09 1.27 -6.99
CA LEU A 77 -9.37 2.08 -5.82
C LEU A 77 -8.13 2.88 -5.46
N THR A 78 -8.28 4.20 -5.35
CA THR A 78 -7.19 5.11 -5.05
C THR A 78 -7.58 6.04 -3.89
N ASP A 79 -6.65 6.35 -3.00
CA ASP A 79 -6.85 7.34 -1.94
C ASP A 79 -6.60 8.79 -2.42
N ALA A 80 -6.81 9.75 -1.51
CA ALA A 80 -6.56 11.17 -1.78
C ALA A 80 -5.08 11.50 -2.11
N GLY A 81 -4.14 10.67 -1.68
CA GLY A 81 -2.70 10.81 -1.93
C GLY A 81 -2.24 10.18 -3.25
N GLY A 82 -3.15 9.55 -4.00
CA GLY A 82 -2.84 8.87 -5.25
C GLY A 82 -2.28 7.46 -5.06
N TRP A 83 -2.45 6.85 -3.89
CA TRP A 83 -2.06 5.46 -3.64
C TRP A 83 -3.10 4.50 -4.15
N VAL A 84 -2.70 3.60 -5.05
CA VAL A 84 -3.55 2.49 -5.46
C VAL A 84 -3.62 1.47 -4.33
N LEU A 85 -4.83 1.17 -3.89
CA LEU A 85 -5.08 0.31 -2.74
C LEU A 85 -5.25 -1.13 -3.19
N ILE A 86 -4.54 -2.02 -2.51
CA ILE A 86 -4.67 -3.47 -2.69
C ILE A 86 -4.94 -4.09 -1.31
N ASP A 87 -6.08 -4.75 -1.17
CA ASP A 87 -6.48 -5.44 0.05
C ASP A 87 -5.79 -6.80 0.18
N ARG A 88 -4.47 -6.76 0.33
CA ARG A 88 -3.58 -7.93 0.51
C ARG A 88 -2.49 -7.62 1.51
N SER A 89 -1.85 -8.66 2.04
CA SER A 89 -0.66 -8.47 2.87
C SER A 89 0.51 -7.98 2.02
N GLY A 90 1.07 -6.81 2.38
CA GLY A 90 2.24 -6.28 1.70
C GLY A 90 3.57 -6.94 2.08
N ARG A 91 3.59 -7.87 3.04
CA ARG A 91 4.82 -8.52 3.57
C ARG A 91 5.73 -9.04 2.46
N HIS A 92 5.15 -9.72 1.47
CA HIS A 92 5.88 -10.34 0.36
C HIS A 92 5.77 -9.58 -0.96
N PHE A 93 5.09 -8.43 -0.98
CA PHE A 93 4.83 -7.69 -2.22
C PHE A 93 6.11 -7.11 -2.83
N GLY A 94 7.11 -6.76 -2.00
CA GLY A 94 8.44 -6.38 -2.50
C GLY A 94 9.10 -7.50 -3.33
N THR A 95 8.97 -8.75 -2.89
CA THR A 95 9.46 -9.94 -3.60
C THR A 95 8.71 -10.14 -4.92
N ILE A 96 7.39 -9.94 -4.93
CA ILE A 96 6.58 -9.94 -6.17
C ILE A 96 7.13 -8.91 -7.16
N LEU A 97 7.36 -7.67 -6.72
CA LEU A 97 7.89 -6.60 -7.59
C LEU A 97 9.28 -6.91 -8.13
N ASN A 98 10.16 -7.51 -7.32
CA ASN A 98 11.49 -7.91 -7.76
C ASN A 98 11.41 -9.01 -8.83
N TYR A 99 10.55 -10.01 -8.64
CA TYR A 99 10.33 -11.04 -9.65
C TYR A 99 9.81 -10.46 -10.98
N LEU A 100 8.87 -9.52 -10.92
CA LEU A 100 8.36 -8.85 -12.13
C LEU A 100 9.42 -8.01 -12.84
N ARG A 101 10.43 -7.51 -12.11
CA ARG A 101 11.54 -6.73 -12.68
C ARG A 101 12.60 -7.60 -13.31
N ASP A 102 13.01 -8.66 -12.62
CA ASP A 102 14.22 -9.41 -12.92
C ASP A 102 13.93 -10.80 -13.52
N GLY A 103 12.68 -11.26 -13.47
CA GLY A 103 12.25 -12.59 -13.93
C GLY A 103 12.63 -13.74 -12.99
N SER A 104 13.32 -13.45 -11.89
CA SER A 104 13.70 -14.42 -10.86
C SER A 104 13.93 -13.71 -9.52
N VAL A 105 13.89 -14.45 -8.42
CA VAL A 105 14.16 -13.90 -7.07
C VAL A 105 14.69 -15.01 -6.14
N PRO A 106 15.61 -14.73 -5.21
CA PRO A 106 15.92 -15.69 -4.15
C PRO A 106 14.66 -15.99 -3.32
N LEU A 107 14.37 -17.28 -3.15
CA LEU A 107 13.21 -17.73 -2.40
C LEU A 107 13.51 -17.84 -0.89
N PRO A 108 12.51 -17.63 -0.02
CA PRO A 108 12.67 -17.85 1.41
C PRO A 108 13.05 -19.30 1.76
N GLU A 109 13.87 -19.47 2.79
CA GLU A 109 14.31 -20.79 3.24
C GLU A 109 13.30 -21.48 4.17
N SER A 110 12.39 -20.72 4.78
CA SER A 110 11.37 -21.30 5.65
C SER A 110 10.14 -21.74 4.86
N THR A 111 9.63 -22.93 5.14
CA THR A 111 8.42 -23.47 4.49
C THR A 111 7.21 -22.59 4.72
N ARG A 112 7.15 -21.92 5.88
CA ARG A 112 6.11 -20.94 6.21
C ARG A 112 6.16 -19.73 5.28
N GLU A 113 7.28 -19.04 5.20
CA GLU A 113 7.38 -17.82 4.36
C GLU A 113 7.27 -18.15 2.88
N LEU A 114 7.78 -19.31 2.46
CA LEU A 114 7.60 -19.79 1.09
C LEU A 114 6.12 -20.06 0.77
N GLY A 115 5.36 -20.61 1.72
CA GLY A 115 3.92 -20.78 1.61
C GLY A 115 3.15 -19.46 1.56
N GLU A 116 3.56 -18.48 2.37
CA GLU A 116 3.01 -17.11 2.34
C GLU A 116 3.28 -16.44 0.98
N LEU A 117 4.53 -16.49 0.47
CA LEU A 117 4.90 -15.96 -0.83
C LEU A 117 4.14 -16.65 -1.97
N LEU A 118 4.00 -17.98 -1.94
CA LEU A 118 3.21 -18.74 -2.90
C LEU A 118 1.74 -18.28 -2.91
N GLY A 119 1.18 -17.96 -1.74
CA GLY A 119 -0.17 -17.40 -1.62
C GLY A 119 -0.33 -16.09 -2.39
N GLU A 120 0.61 -15.16 -2.22
CA GLU A 120 0.60 -13.89 -2.97
C GLU A 120 0.88 -14.09 -4.46
N ALA A 121 1.83 -14.95 -4.83
CA ALA A 121 2.14 -15.26 -6.23
C ALA A 121 0.90 -15.80 -6.97
N ARG A 122 0.11 -16.66 -6.31
CA ARG A 122 -1.18 -17.14 -6.82
C ARG A 122 -2.22 -16.03 -6.94
N TYR A 123 -2.32 -15.16 -5.93
CA TYR A 123 -3.27 -14.05 -5.97
C TYR A 123 -3.00 -13.12 -7.16
N TYR A 124 -1.73 -12.73 -7.38
CA TYR A 124 -1.35 -11.85 -8.49
C TYR A 124 -1.16 -12.56 -9.83
N LEU A 125 -1.35 -13.88 -9.89
CA LEU A 125 -1.18 -14.73 -11.08
C LEU A 125 0.24 -14.66 -11.69
N VAL A 126 1.28 -14.66 -10.84
CA VAL A 126 2.69 -14.64 -11.29
C VAL A 126 3.16 -16.07 -11.55
N GLN A 127 2.84 -16.60 -12.74
CA GLN A 127 2.95 -18.03 -13.04
C GLN A 127 4.35 -18.62 -12.78
N GLY A 128 5.42 -17.96 -13.24
CA GLY A 128 6.80 -18.45 -13.00
C GLY A 128 7.13 -18.54 -11.50
N LEU A 129 6.77 -17.53 -10.72
CA LEU A 129 7.02 -17.53 -9.28
C LEU A 129 6.19 -18.58 -8.53
N ILE A 130 4.97 -18.87 -9.01
CA ILE A 130 4.14 -19.97 -8.49
C ILE A 130 4.86 -21.30 -8.65
N GLU A 131 5.42 -21.56 -9.84
CA GLU A 131 6.16 -22.78 -10.15
C GLU A 131 7.43 -22.89 -9.30
N ASP A 132 8.23 -21.83 -9.24
CA ASP A 132 9.46 -21.76 -8.44
C ASP A 132 9.18 -22.08 -6.96
N CYS A 133 8.13 -21.49 -6.38
CA CYS A 133 7.75 -21.75 -4.99
C CYS A 133 7.27 -23.19 -4.76
N GLN A 134 6.51 -23.76 -5.71
CA GLN A 134 6.03 -25.14 -5.60
C GLN A 134 7.17 -26.15 -5.66
N LEU A 135 8.13 -25.94 -6.58
CA LEU A 135 9.34 -26.77 -6.69
C LEU A 135 10.16 -26.70 -5.40
N ALA A 136 10.39 -25.50 -4.87
CA ALA A 136 11.11 -25.33 -3.61
C ALA A 136 10.42 -26.06 -2.45
N LEU A 137 9.08 -25.98 -2.31
CA LEU A 137 8.32 -26.71 -1.30
C LEU A 137 8.44 -28.24 -1.44
N GLN A 138 8.47 -28.76 -2.67
CA GLN A 138 8.69 -30.18 -2.92
C GLN A 138 10.08 -30.62 -2.48
N VAL A 139 11.12 -29.81 -2.76
CA VAL A 139 12.50 -30.07 -2.31
C VAL A 139 12.58 -30.13 -0.79
N PHE A 140 11.92 -29.21 -0.07
CA PHE A 140 11.87 -29.24 1.39
C PHE A 140 11.25 -30.53 1.94
N ARG A 141 10.14 -30.99 1.34
CA ARG A 141 9.50 -32.25 1.73
C ARG A 141 10.41 -33.45 1.48
N SER A 142 11.07 -33.50 0.33
CA SER A 142 12.01 -34.58 -0.01
C SER A 142 13.21 -34.62 0.96
N ARG A 143 13.78 -33.46 1.31
CA ARG A 143 14.88 -33.36 2.29
C ARG A 143 14.47 -33.85 3.68
N ALA A 144 13.30 -33.45 4.16
CA ALA A 144 12.78 -33.91 5.45
C ALA A 144 12.57 -35.43 5.47
N ASN A 145 12.04 -35.99 4.38
CA ASN A 145 11.81 -37.44 4.26
C ASN A 145 13.11 -38.26 4.23
N VAL A 146 14.21 -37.69 3.70
CA VAL A 146 15.54 -38.34 3.75
C VAL A 146 16.11 -38.28 5.17
N LEU A 147 16.01 -37.13 5.85
CA LEU A 147 16.53 -36.98 7.20
C LEU A 147 15.81 -37.86 8.24
N MET A 148 14.50 -38.10 8.08
CA MET A 148 13.73 -38.99 8.97
C MET A 148 14.00 -40.49 8.76
N LYS A 149 14.78 -40.87 7.75
CA LYS A 149 15.11 -42.27 7.42
C LYS A 149 16.54 -42.68 7.80
N LEU A 150 17.30 -41.79 8.43
CA LEU A 150 18.65 -42.01 8.95
C LEU A 150 18.60 -42.00 10.48
#